data_AF-A0A524F9P6-F1
#
_entry.id   AF-A0A524F9P6-F1
#
_cell.length_a   1.000
_cell.length_b   1.000
_cell.length_c   1.000
_cell.angle_alpha   90.00
_cell.angle_beta   90.00
_cell.angle_gamma   90.00
#
_symmetry.space_group_name_H-M   'P 1'
#
loop_
_entity.id
_entity.type
_entity.pdbx_description
1 polymer ?
#
loop_
_entity_poly.entity_id
_entity_poly.type
_entity_poly.pdbx_seq_one_letter_code
_entity_poly.pdbx_strand_id
1 'polypeptide(L)'
;MKEKFFPIQIDQNQCIKCERCVRACTEKAIYFKHGIRQVDYSKCKACLTCVQVCPRNAIVITSVVSQQQVLTVKIEHERCNLCLKCVDREVKLCPNNLFYKDKIRVNDKEIDVIKFKFKEIAKCQGCFKCELSCPEKAIKVIKFEG
;
A
#
# COMPACT_ATOMS: atom_id res chain seq x y z
N MET A 1 -7.74 -5.79 -2.65
CA MET A 1 -7.36 -5.48 -1.26
C MET A 1 -5.86 -5.61 -1.18
N LYS A 2 -5.10 -4.54 -0.96
CA LYS A 2 -3.64 -4.64 -0.83
C LYS A 2 -3.34 -4.88 0.64
N GLU A 3 -2.75 -6.03 0.93
CA GLU A 3 -2.29 -6.35 2.28
C GLU A 3 -1.28 -5.29 2.70
N LYS A 4 -1.68 -4.45 3.65
CA LYS A 4 -0.76 -3.57 4.35
C LYS A 4 0.14 -4.52 5.16
N PHE A 5 1.44 -4.44 4.91
CA PHE A 5 2.42 -5.08 5.79
C PHE A 5 2.33 -4.36 7.14
N PHE A 6 1.70 -4.99 8.12
CA PHE A 6 1.60 -4.52 9.50
C PHE A 6 2.62 -5.30 10.33
N PRO A 7 3.91 -4.93 10.31
CA PRO A 7 4.82 -5.54 11.26
C PRO A 7 4.37 -5.19 12.67
N ILE A 8 4.55 -6.14 13.58
CA ILE A 8 4.41 -5.92 15.00
C ILE A 8 5.80 -5.69 15.58
N GLN A 9 5.95 -4.73 16.49
CA GLN A 9 7.14 -4.62 17.33
C GLN A 9 6.82 -5.04 18.75
N ILE A 10 7.80 -5.71 19.38
CA ILE A 10 7.70 -6.15 20.78
C ILE A 10 8.61 -5.24 21.61
N ASP A 11 8.01 -4.46 22.50
CA ASP A 11 8.71 -3.72 23.54
C ASP A 11 9.26 -4.72 24.57
N GLN A 12 10.59 -4.89 24.56
CA GLN A 12 11.26 -5.85 25.42
C GLN A 12 11.27 -5.41 26.90
N ASN A 13 11.13 -4.12 27.18
CA ASN A 13 11.08 -3.60 28.55
C ASN A 13 9.72 -3.90 29.21
N GLN A 14 8.65 -3.96 28.42
CA GLN A 14 7.31 -4.33 28.88
C GLN A 14 7.02 -5.84 28.79
N CYS A 15 7.86 -6.58 28.06
CA CYS A 15 7.71 -8.01 27.85
C CYS A 15 8.05 -8.82 29.10
N ILE A 16 7.03 -9.32 29.79
CA ILE A 16 7.18 -10.21 30.96
C ILE A 16 7.43 -11.69 30.60
N LYS A 17 7.77 -11.98 29.34
CA LYS A 17 8.11 -13.33 28.84
C LYS A 17 7.05 -14.43 29.10
N CYS A 18 5.78 -14.09 29.26
CA CYS A 18 4.67 -15.02 29.59
C CYS A 18 4.23 -16.02 28.47
N GLU A 19 4.88 -15.99 27.32
CA GLU A 19 4.70 -16.94 26.19
C GLU A 19 3.32 -16.96 25.51
N ARG A 20 2.36 -16.10 25.92
CA ARG A 20 1.02 -16.06 25.32
C ARG A 20 1.06 -15.77 23.81
N CYS A 21 1.89 -14.82 23.39
CA CYS A 21 2.05 -14.47 21.98
C CYS A 21 2.65 -15.61 21.14
N VAL A 22 3.54 -16.43 21.71
CA VAL A 22 4.12 -17.61 21.05
C VAL A 22 3.05 -18.68 20.84
N ARG A 23 2.28 -18.99 21.90
CA ARG A 23 1.20 -19.98 21.83
C ARG A 23 0.06 -19.56 20.89
N ALA A 24 -0.24 -18.27 20.83
CA ALA A 24 -1.29 -17.74 19.97
C ALA A 24 -0.89 -17.63 18.49
N CYS A 25 0.41 -17.69 18.17
CA CYS A 25 0.88 -17.54 16.79
C CYS A 25 0.84 -18.89 16.06
N THR A 26 -0.19 -19.11 15.24
CA THR A 26 -0.35 -20.33 14.42
C THR A 26 0.82 -20.58 13.48
N GLU A 27 1.40 -19.50 12.95
CA GLU A 27 2.53 -19.52 12.01
C GLU A 27 3.89 -19.75 12.69
N LYS A 28 3.92 -19.80 14.04
CA LYS A 28 5.15 -19.88 14.83
C LYS A 28 6.17 -18.78 14.45
N ALA A 29 5.67 -17.60 14.11
CA ALA A 29 6.48 -16.45 13.73
C ALA A 29 7.16 -15.79 14.94
N ILE A 30 6.64 -15.95 16.15
CA ILE A 30 7.22 -15.35 17.37
C ILE A 30 8.05 -16.40 18.12
N TYR A 31 9.30 -16.08 18.41
CA TYR A 31 10.23 -16.99 19.09
C TYR A 31 11.13 -16.25 20.08
N PHE A 32 11.86 -17.01 20.90
CA PHE A 32 12.82 -16.47 21.86
C PHE A 32 14.24 -16.68 21.36
N LYS A 33 15.05 -15.63 21.33
CA LYS A 33 16.47 -15.71 20.96
C LYS A 33 17.25 -14.62 21.68
N HIS A 34 18.37 -15.00 22.31
CA HIS A 34 19.26 -14.10 23.05
C HIS A 34 18.55 -13.25 24.13
N GLY A 35 17.66 -13.86 24.92
CA GLY A 35 17.02 -13.16 26.04
C GLY A 35 15.82 -12.28 25.67
N ILE A 36 15.54 -12.09 24.37
CA ILE A 36 14.47 -11.23 23.84
C ILE A 36 13.51 -12.02 22.94
N ARG A 37 12.28 -11.50 22.80
CA ARG A 37 11.30 -12.03 21.83
C ARG A 37 11.57 -11.43 20.46
N GLN A 38 11.69 -12.29 19.45
CA GLN A 38 11.89 -11.91 18.05
C GLN A 38 10.70 -12.37 17.20
N VAL A 39 10.53 -11.72 16.05
CA VAL A 39 9.47 -12.02 15.07
C VAL A 39 10.11 -12.36 13.73
N ASP A 40 9.80 -13.53 13.21
CA ASP A 40 10.10 -13.94 11.83
C ASP A 40 9.02 -13.36 10.92
N TYR A 41 9.31 -12.20 10.33
CA TYR A 41 8.37 -11.51 9.45
C TYR A 41 8.09 -12.26 8.15
N SER A 42 8.90 -13.25 7.76
CA SER A 42 8.61 -14.09 6.60
C SER A 42 7.44 -15.06 6.85
N LYS A 43 7.21 -15.42 8.12
CA LYS A 43 6.11 -16.29 8.56
C LYS A 43 4.89 -15.52 9.04
N CYS A 44 5.07 -14.29 9.50
CA CYS A 44 3.98 -13.49 10.05
C CYS A 44 2.91 -13.18 9.00
N LYS A 45 1.67 -13.65 9.22
CA LYS A 45 0.50 -13.37 8.36
C LYS A 45 -0.30 -12.13 8.79
N ALA A 46 0.24 -11.31 9.68
CA ALA A 46 -0.40 -10.10 10.20
C ALA A 46 -1.84 -10.33 10.76
N CYS A 47 -2.09 -11.48 11.40
CA CYS A 47 -3.40 -11.81 12.00
C CYS A 47 -3.69 -11.06 13.32
N LEU A 48 -2.68 -10.41 13.90
CA LEU A 48 -2.74 -9.58 15.12
C LEU A 48 -3.18 -10.30 16.41
N THR A 49 -3.36 -11.62 16.40
CA THR A 49 -3.71 -12.39 17.61
C THR A 49 -2.69 -12.20 18.74
N CYS A 50 -1.40 -12.11 18.41
CA CYS A 50 -0.34 -11.86 19.38
C CYS A 50 -0.50 -10.52 20.13
N VAL A 51 -1.02 -9.49 19.47
CA VAL A 51 -1.32 -8.18 20.08
C VAL A 51 -2.45 -8.34 21.08
N GLN A 52 -3.53 -9.01 20.69
CA GLN A 52 -4.73 -9.21 21.52
C GLN A 52 -4.44 -10.00 22.81
N VAL A 53 -3.57 -11.00 22.75
CA VAL A 53 -3.28 -11.86 23.92
C VAL A 53 -2.22 -11.30 24.85
N CYS A 54 -1.56 -10.19 24.51
CA CYS A 54 -0.48 -9.63 25.31
C CYS A 54 -1.05 -8.86 26.53
N PRO A 55 -0.87 -9.36 27.77
CA PRO A 55 -1.46 -8.73 28.95
C PRO A 55 -0.78 -7.41 29.36
N ARG A 56 0.37 -7.10 28.76
CA ARG A 56 1.17 -5.90 29.04
C ARG A 56 1.08 -4.85 27.93
N ASN A 57 0.31 -5.12 26.87
CA ASN A 57 0.32 -4.31 25.65
C ASN A 57 1.74 -4.07 25.10
N ALA A 58 2.65 -5.02 25.33
CA ALA A 58 4.05 -4.94 24.93
C ALA A 58 4.26 -5.21 23.43
N ILE A 59 3.20 -5.52 22.68
CA ILE A 59 3.25 -5.79 21.24
C ILE A 59 2.41 -4.74 20.54
N VAL A 60 3.06 -3.89 19.75
CA VAL A 60 2.43 -2.76 19.04
C VAL A 60 2.48 -2.98 17.55
N ILE A 61 1.46 -2.48 16.84
CA ILE A 61 1.43 -2.48 15.39
C ILE A 61 2.28 -1.30 14.91
N THR A 62 3.38 -1.58 14.22
CA THR A 62 4.13 -0.54 13.53
C THR A 62 3.61 -0.45 12.11
N SER A 63 3.04 0.70 11.75
CA SER A 63 2.87 1.04 10.34
C SER A 63 4.25 1.35 9.78
N VAL A 64 4.86 0.40 9.05
CA VAL A 64 5.90 0.79 8.10
C VAL A 64 5.16 1.49 6.98
N VAL A 65 5.18 2.83 7.01
CA VAL A 65 4.85 3.60 5.82
C VAL A 65 5.94 3.23 4.82
N SER A 66 5.62 2.38 3.85
CA SER A 66 6.53 2.11 2.75
C SER A 66 6.90 3.45 2.13
N GLN A 67 8.17 3.84 2.19
CA GLN A 67 8.67 5.09 1.60
C GLN A 67 8.60 5.11 0.06
N GLN A 68 7.76 4.30 -0.59
CA GLN A 68 7.33 4.59 -1.95
C GLN A 68 6.34 5.77 -1.93
N GLN A 69 6.85 6.95 -1.61
CA GLN A 69 6.13 8.20 -1.83
C GLN A 69 6.04 8.40 -3.35
N VAL A 70 4.85 8.14 -3.89
CA VAL A 70 4.52 8.56 -5.24
C VAL A 70 4.39 10.07 -5.21
N LEU A 71 5.30 10.75 -5.90
CA LEU A 71 5.29 12.21 -6.04
C LEU A 71 4.15 12.64 -6.95
N THR A 72 4.02 11.97 -8.10
CA THR A 72 2.96 12.25 -9.07
C THR A 72 2.77 11.08 -10.03
N VAL A 73 1.74 11.17 -10.86
CA VAL A 73 1.47 10.26 -11.97
C VAL A 73 1.45 11.10 -13.24
N LYS A 74 2.34 10.77 -14.19
CA LYS A 74 2.36 11.35 -15.52
C LYS A 74 1.53 10.47 -16.46
N ILE A 75 0.71 11.10 -17.30
CA ILE A 75 -0.06 10.44 -18.36
C ILE A 75 0.43 11.02 -19.68
N GLU A 76 0.95 10.17 -20.56
CA GLU A 76 1.34 10.51 -21.93
C GLU A 76 0.09 10.36 -22.82
N HIS A 77 -0.63 11.47 -23.00
CA HIS A 77 -1.92 11.50 -23.68
C HIS A 77 -1.83 11.03 -25.13
N GLU A 78 -0.71 11.26 -25.79
CA GLU A 78 -0.39 10.79 -27.14
C GLU A 78 -0.33 9.26 -27.26
N ARG A 79 -0.08 8.55 -26.15
CA ARG A 79 -0.10 7.08 -26.09
C ARG A 79 -1.42 6.54 -25.55
N CYS A 80 -2.27 7.36 -24.95
CA CYS A 80 -3.48 6.88 -24.30
C CYS A 80 -4.58 6.56 -25.32
N ASN A 81 -4.93 5.28 -25.45
CA ASN A 81 -6.05 4.84 -26.31
C ASN A 81 -7.46 5.02 -25.69
N LEU A 82 -7.58 5.72 -24.56
CA LEU A 82 -8.84 5.92 -23.84
C LEU A 82 -9.62 4.64 -23.50
N CYS A 83 -8.97 3.52 -23.19
CA CYS A 83 -9.67 2.28 -22.75
C CYS A 83 -10.46 2.40 -21.42
N LEU A 84 -10.38 3.53 -20.72
CA LEU A 84 -11.08 3.88 -19.48
C LEU A 84 -10.87 2.98 -18.25
N LYS A 85 -10.10 1.89 -18.34
CA LYS A 85 -9.84 0.96 -17.21
C LYS A 85 -9.33 1.64 -15.94
N CYS A 86 -8.64 2.78 -16.05
CA CYS A 86 -8.15 3.54 -14.89
C CYS A 86 -9.22 4.38 -14.20
N VAL A 87 -10.31 4.72 -14.90
CA VAL A 87 -11.46 5.49 -14.40
C VAL A 87 -12.61 4.56 -13.99
N ASP A 88 -12.71 3.40 -14.64
CA ASP A 88 -13.76 2.41 -14.40
C ASP A 88 -13.77 1.90 -12.95
N ARG A 89 -14.92 2.07 -12.29
CA ARG A 89 -15.13 1.70 -10.88
C ARG A 89 -15.38 0.21 -10.68
N GLU A 90 -15.84 -0.50 -11.71
CA GLU A 90 -16.07 -1.94 -11.65
C GLU A 90 -14.74 -2.71 -11.75
N VAL A 91 -13.83 -2.22 -12.61
CA VAL A 91 -12.47 -2.76 -12.77
C VAL A 91 -11.62 -2.56 -11.50
N LYS A 92 -11.97 -1.58 -10.65
CA LYS A 92 -11.30 -1.28 -9.36
C LYS A 92 -9.77 -1.16 -9.50
N LEU A 93 -9.29 -0.58 -10.60
CA LEU A 93 -7.87 -0.42 -10.85
C LEU A 93 -7.21 0.50 -9.81
N CYS A 94 -7.82 1.67 -9.59
CA CYS A 94 -7.43 2.61 -8.56
C CYS A 94 -8.43 2.54 -7.40
N PRO A 95 -8.06 1.95 -6.24
CA PRO A 95 -8.99 1.79 -5.12
C PRO A 95 -9.49 3.12 -4.54
N ASN A 96 -8.81 4.23 -4.84
CA ASN A 96 -9.16 5.57 -4.38
C ASN A 96 -9.65 6.50 -5.50
N ASN A 97 -9.95 5.96 -6.69
CA ASN A 97 -10.57 6.69 -7.80
C ASN A 97 -9.85 8.01 -8.15
N LEU A 98 -8.53 7.95 -8.27
CA LEU A 98 -7.68 9.12 -8.53
C LEU A 98 -7.54 9.49 -10.01
N PHE A 99 -8.17 8.73 -10.92
CA PHE A 99 -8.22 9.04 -12.34
C PHE A 99 -9.64 9.45 -12.72
N TYR A 100 -9.75 10.37 -13.66
CA TYR A 100 -11.03 10.83 -14.20
C TYR A 100 -10.89 11.19 -15.68
N LYS A 101 -12.00 11.06 -16.41
CA LYS A 101 -12.10 11.54 -17.80
C LYS A 101 -12.40 13.04 -17.77
N ASP A 102 -11.74 13.79 -18.64
CA ASP A 102 -11.95 15.23 -18.82
C ASP A 102 -11.83 15.58 -20.30
N LYS A 103 -12.11 16.83 -20.66
CA LYS A 103 -11.92 17.36 -22.00
C LYS A 103 -10.89 18.48 -22.01
N ILE A 104 -10.10 18.55 -23.08
CA ILE A 104 -9.23 19.71 -23.35
C ILE A 104 -9.51 20.23 -24.76
N ARG A 105 -9.24 21.52 -24.97
CA ARG A 105 -9.39 22.18 -26.26
C ARG A 105 -8.02 22.29 -26.93
N VAL A 106 -7.87 21.72 -28.12
CA VAL A 106 -6.65 21.79 -28.94
C VAL A 106 -7.07 22.20 -30.34
N ASN A 107 -6.54 23.34 -30.84
CA ASN A 107 -6.87 23.87 -32.18
C ASN A 107 -8.38 23.90 -32.46
N ASP A 108 -9.15 24.48 -31.54
CA ASP A 108 -10.62 24.57 -31.56
C ASP A 108 -11.42 23.27 -31.55
N LYS A 109 -10.75 22.13 -31.36
CA LYS A 109 -11.39 20.83 -31.17
C LYS A 109 -11.37 20.43 -29.71
N GLU A 110 -12.49 19.91 -29.22
CA GLU A 110 -12.53 19.23 -27.92
C GLU A 110 -12.06 17.78 -28.08
N ILE A 111 -11.11 17.38 -27.23
CA ILE A 111 -10.64 16.00 -27.17
C ILE A 111 -10.78 15.46 -25.75
N ASP A 112 -11.18 14.20 -25.65
CA ASP A 112 -11.26 13.47 -24.39
C ASP A 112 -9.86 13.08 -23.91
N VAL A 113 -9.59 13.24 -22.62
CA VAL A 113 -8.34 12.87 -21.98
C VAL A 113 -8.57 12.23 -20.62
N ILE A 114 -7.60 11.45 -20.14
CA ILE A 114 -7.57 11.02 -18.74
C ILE A 114 -6.72 11.99 -17.93
N LYS A 115 -7.22 12.44 -16.78
CA LYS A 115 -6.47 13.23 -15.81
C LYS A 115 -6.32 12.49 -14.49
N PHE A 116 -5.27 12.84 -13.76
CA PHE A 116 -4.99 12.34 -12.42
C PHE A 116 -5.25 13.44 -11.39
N LYS A 117 -5.90 13.09 -10.26
CA LYS A 117 -6.23 14.01 -9.18
C LYS A 117 -5.02 14.29 -8.30
N PHE A 118 -4.10 15.11 -8.80
CA PHE A 118 -2.87 15.47 -8.09
C PHE A 118 -3.13 16.06 -6.68
N LYS A 119 -4.16 16.91 -6.53
CA LYS A 119 -4.55 17.46 -5.21
C LYS A 119 -4.97 16.40 -4.20
N GLU A 120 -5.33 15.20 -4.65
CA GLU A 120 -5.71 14.07 -3.81
C GLU A 120 -4.60 13.00 -3.73
N ILE A 121 -3.36 13.33 -4.11
CA ILE A 121 -2.23 12.39 -4.15
C ILE A 121 -1.96 11.71 -2.81
N ALA A 122 -2.27 12.36 -1.68
CA ALA A 122 -2.17 11.77 -0.34
C ALA A 122 -3.03 10.50 -0.17
N LYS A 123 -4.06 10.30 -1.01
CA LYS A 123 -4.87 9.08 -1.05
C LYS A 123 -4.25 7.99 -1.92
N CYS A 124 -3.19 8.27 -2.68
CA CYS A 124 -2.51 7.26 -3.50
C CYS A 124 -1.81 6.24 -2.61
N GLN A 125 -2.10 4.95 -2.83
CA GLN A 125 -1.51 3.86 -2.05
C GLN A 125 -0.11 3.43 -2.54
N GLY A 126 0.52 4.17 -3.46
CA GLY A 126 1.83 3.75 -4.01
C GLY A 126 1.77 2.40 -4.71
N CYS A 127 0.65 2.11 -5.35
CA CYS A 127 0.25 0.75 -5.64
C CYS A 127 0.71 0.25 -7.03
N PHE A 128 1.09 1.17 -7.92
CA PHE A 128 1.60 0.97 -9.27
C PHE A 128 0.70 0.20 -10.26
N LYS A 129 -0.50 -0.26 -9.86
CA LYS A 129 -1.43 -0.94 -10.77
C LYS A 129 -1.76 -0.12 -12.03
N CYS A 130 -1.89 1.20 -11.90
CA CYS A 130 -2.18 2.08 -13.03
C CYS A 130 -1.07 2.06 -14.10
N GLU A 131 0.19 2.04 -13.69
CA GLU A 131 1.34 1.93 -14.60
C GLU A 131 1.50 0.50 -15.14
N LEU A 132 1.37 -0.51 -14.28
CA LEU A 132 1.55 -1.91 -14.67
C LEU A 132 0.46 -2.45 -15.60
N SER A 133 -0.78 -1.98 -15.44
CA SER A 133 -1.94 -2.49 -16.18
C SER A 133 -2.35 -1.59 -17.35
N CYS A 134 -1.66 -0.47 -17.59
CA CYS A 134 -1.96 0.37 -18.75
C CYS A 134 -1.54 -0.36 -20.04
N PRO A 135 -2.47 -0.71 -20.94
CA PRO A 135 -2.14 -1.49 -22.14
C PRO A 135 -1.15 -0.75 -23.06
N GLU A 136 -1.25 0.58 -23.11
CA GLU A 136 -0.40 1.44 -23.95
C GLU A 136 0.85 1.95 -23.22
N LYS A 137 1.06 1.54 -21.96
CA LYS A 137 2.13 2.05 -21.09
C LYS A 137 2.18 3.59 -20.99
N ALA A 138 1.03 4.24 -21.21
CA ALA A 138 0.86 5.69 -21.19
C ALA A 138 0.91 6.30 -19.79
N ILE A 139 0.80 5.49 -18.74
CA ILE A 139 0.81 5.94 -17.34
C ILE A 139 2.18 5.65 -16.72
N LYS A 140 2.84 6.69 -16.20
CA LYS A 140 4.12 6.60 -15.49
C LYS A 140 4.00 7.11 -14.08
N VAL A 141 4.44 6.31 -13.11
CA VAL A 141 4.41 6.73 -11.70
C VAL A 141 5.78 7.28 -11.33
N ILE A 142 5.80 8.54 -10.91
CA ILE A 142 7.03 9.23 -10.48
C ILE A 142 7.19 9.02 -8.97
N LYS A 143 8.34 8.48 -8.58
CA LYS A 143 8.66 8.13 -7.19
C LYS A 143 9.71 9.10 -6.67
N PHE A 144 9.74 9.29 -5.35
CA PHE A 144 10.89 9.90 -4.70
C PHE A 144 12.03 8.87 -4.66
N GLU A 145 13.18 9.21 -5.23
CA GLU A 145 14.43 8.48 -5.02
C GLU A 145 15.14 9.15 -3.85
N GLY A 146 15.17 8.45 -2.71
CA GLY A 146 15.90 8.84 -1.51
C GLY A 146 17.04 7.87 -1.27
#